data_AF-A0A6M0GGF5-F1
#
_entry.id   AF-A0A6M0GGF5-F1
#
_cell.length_a   1.000
_cell.length_b   1.000
_cell.length_c   1.000
_cell.angle_alpha   90.00
_cell.angle_beta   90.00
_cell.angle_gamma   90.00
#
_symmetry.space_group_name_H-M   'P 1'
#
loop_
_entity.id
_entity.type
_entity.pdbx_description
1 polymer ?
#
loop_
_entity_poly.entity_id
_entity_poly.type
_entity_poly.pdbx_seq_one_letter_code
_entity_poly.pdbx_strand_id
1 'polypeptide(L)'
;MNITPEAYPKKMSERQVITATYENGTLKPDRPLNLRDQQTVKICLASEHETPHPYITKTPGICGGKAVIQGTRIPVSILIGHYQNQETPEEILAGFPQLSLAQFYAALSYYYENQSEIDSDREIE
;
A
#
# COMPACT_ATOMS: atom_id res chain seq x y z
N MET A 1 34.98 17.00 2.57
CA MET A 1 34.54 16.32 1.34
C MET A 1 33.10 16.76 1.13
N ASN A 2 32.89 17.82 0.36
CA ASN A 2 31.59 18.48 0.22
C ASN A 2 30.87 17.94 -1.01
N ILE A 3 29.75 17.27 -0.79
CA ILE A 3 28.77 16.98 -1.83
C ILE A 3 27.60 17.93 -1.62
N THR A 4 27.58 19.02 -2.39
CA THR A 4 26.36 19.81 -2.62
C THR A 4 25.44 18.97 -3.51
N PRO A 5 24.21 18.65 -3.11
CA PRO A 5 23.24 18.06 -4.01
C PRO A 5 22.81 19.13 -5.01
N GLU A 6 23.39 19.00 -6.19
CA GLU A 6 23.02 19.67 -7.43
C GLU A 6 21.50 19.59 -7.66
N ALA A 7 20.94 20.74 -8.02
CA ALA A 7 19.58 21.02 -8.42
C ALA A 7 18.70 19.81 -8.83
N TYR A 8 17.58 19.63 -8.14
CA TYR A 8 16.47 18.78 -8.61
C TYR A 8 15.29 19.67 -9.06
N PRO A 9 15.22 20.13 -10.32
CA PRO A 9 14.02 20.77 -10.82
C PRO A 9 13.15 19.71 -11.50
N LYS A 10 12.25 19.08 -10.75
CA LYS A 10 11.00 18.57 -11.33
C LYS A 10 9.88 19.43 -10.80
N LYS A 11 9.33 20.30 -11.66
CA LYS A 11 7.97 20.83 -11.47
C LYS A 11 7.05 19.63 -11.36
N MET A 12 6.81 19.17 -10.14
CA MET A 12 5.75 18.23 -9.83
C MET A 12 4.47 19.01 -10.13
N SER A 13 3.81 18.64 -11.22
CA SER A 13 2.43 19.03 -11.48
C SER A 13 1.65 18.77 -10.20
N GLU A 14 1.27 19.82 -9.48
CA GLU A 14 0.52 19.70 -8.22
C GLU A 14 -0.74 18.88 -8.50
N ARG A 15 -0.83 17.71 -7.87
CA ARG A 15 -2.04 16.91 -7.91
C ARG A 15 -3.11 17.71 -7.17
N GLN A 16 -4.12 18.19 -7.88
CA GLN A 16 -5.30 18.72 -7.20
C GLN A 16 -6.16 17.56 -6.73
N VAL A 17 -6.27 17.42 -5.41
CA VAL A 17 -7.29 16.57 -4.78
C VAL A 17 -8.56 17.40 -4.68
N ILE A 18 -9.67 16.85 -5.16
CA ILE A 18 -11.00 17.45 -5.05
C ILE A 18 -11.98 16.43 -4.47
N THR A 19 -12.90 16.91 -3.66
CA THR A 19 -14.02 16.13 -3.17
C THR A 19 -15.12 16.14 -4.22
N ALA A 20 -15.73 14.97 -4.43
CA ALA A 20 -16.85 14.81 -5.34
C ALA A 20 -17.84 13.79 -4.78
N THR A 21 -19.13 14.05 -4.98
CA THR A 21 -20.22 13.19 -4.56
C THR A 21 -20.72 12.38 -5.76
N TYR A 22 -20.87 11.07 -5.58
CA TYR A 22 -21.48 10.21 -6.59
C TYR A 22 -22.99 10.12 -6.34
N GLU A 23 -23.79 10.76 -7.20
CA GLU A 23 -25.25 10.82 -7.07
C GLU A 23 -25.89 10.55 -8.42
N ASN A 24 -26.88 9.65 -8.46
CA ASN A 24 -27.66 9.31 -9.66
C ASN A 24 -26.79 8.94 -10.87
N GLY A 25 -25.73 8.15 -10.65
CA GLY A 25 -24.83 7.71 -11.71
C GLY A 25 -23.84 8.76 -12.22
N THR A 26 -23.78 9.93 -11.57
CA THR A 26 -22.91 11.05 -11.97
C THR A 26 -21.99 11.46 -10.82
N LEU A 27 -20.69 11.57 -11.09
CA LEU A 27 -19.71 12.11 -10.14
C LEU A 27 -19.73 13.64 -10.21
N LYS A 28 -20.20 14.29 -9.14
CA LYS A 28 -20.34 15.76 -9.04
C LYS A 28 -19.24 16.33 -8.14
N PRO A 29 -18.33 17.17 -8.64
CA PRO A 29 -17.34 17.82 -7.78
C PRO A 29 -17.99 18.90 -6.91
N ASP A 30 -17.51 19.08 -5.68
CA ASP A 30 -18.04 20.09 -4.74
C ASP A 30 -17.75 21.53 -5.19
N ARG A 31 -16.86 21.70 -6.16
CA ARG A 31 -16.51 22.98 -6.79
C ARG A 31 -16.24 22.79 -8.29
N PRO A 32 -16.46 23.82 -9.12
CA PRO A 32 -16.11 23.78 -10.53
C PRO A 32 -14.64 23.45 -10.76
N LEU A 33 -14.38 22.53 -11.70
CA LEU A 33 -13.02 22.18 -12.12
C LEU A 33 -12.55 23.14 -13.20
N ASN A 34 -11.40 23.77 -12.99
CA ASN A 34 -10.75 24.62 -14.01
C ASN A 34 -9.98 23.74 -15.01
N LEU A 35 -10.71 23.04 -15.88
CA LEU A 35 -10.15 22.21 -16.95
C LEU A 35 -10.16 22.97 -18.28
N ARG A 36 -9.22 22.64 -19.16
CA ARG A 36 -9.21 23.13 -20.54
C ARG A 36 -10.21 22.35 -21.39
N ASP A 37 -10.66 22.95 -22.50
CA ASP A 37 -11.48 22.25 -23.48
C ASP A 37 -10.81 20.95 -23.94
N GLN A 38 -11.58 19.86 -23.94
CA GLN A 38 -11.13 18.51 -24.28
C GLN A 38 -9.98 17.96 -23.43
N GLN A 39 -9.73 18.52 -22.24
CA GLN A 39 -8.71 17.99 -21.34
C GLN A 39 -9.10 16.61 -20.82
N THR A 40 -8.30 15.60 -21.18
CA THR A 40 -8.43 14.26 -20.60
C THR A 40 -7.91 14.26 -19.17
N VAL A 41 -8.72 13.76 -18.24
CA VAL A 41 -8.34 13.54 -16.84
C VAL A 41 -8.42 12.05 -16.53
N LYS A 42 -7.52 11.57 -15.66
CA LYS A 42 -7.62 10.24 -15.07
C LYS A 42 -8.24 10.38 -13.69
N ILE A 43 -9.26 9.60 -13.42
CA ILE A 43 -9.87 9.50 -12.08
C ILE A 43 -9.28 8.27 -11.43
N CYS A 44 -8.53 8.46 -10.35
CA CYS A 44 -8.12 7.38 -9.47
C CYS A 44 -9.15 7.29 -8.37
N LEU A 45 -10.00 6.26 -8.40
CA LEU A 45 -10.84 5.91 -7.27
C LEU A 45 -9.97 5.08 -6.35
N ALA A 46 -9.77 5.55 -5.11
CA ALA A 46 -9.19 4.68 -4.09
C ALA A 46 -10.19 3.53 -3.88
N SER A 47 -9.82 2.31 -4.28
CA SER A 47 -10.43 1.15 -3.65
C SER A 47 -10.13 1.25 -2.16
N GLU A 48 -11.07 0.89 -1.28
CA GLU A 48 -11.00 1.03 0.19
C GLU A 48 -9.84 0.26 0.87
N HIS A 49 -8.79 -0.09 0.14
CA HIS A 49 -7.66 -0.89 0.55
C HIS A 49 -6.30 -0.35 0.08
N GLU A 50 -6.16 0.96 -0.18
CA GLU A 50 -4.84 1.59 -0.14
C GLU A 50 -4.43 1.70 1.33
N THR A 51 -3.77 0.67 1.83
CA THR A 51 -3.13 0.76 3.14
C THR A 51 -2.05 1.85 3.07
N PRO A 52 -1.76 2.59 4.15
CA PRO A 52 -0.63 3.53 4.21
C PRO A 52 0.73 2.88 3.87
N HIS A 53 0.75 1.56 3.76
CA HIS A 53 1.90 0.73 3.48
C HIS A 53 1.96 0.42 1.99
N PRO A 54 2.84 1.09 1.22
CA PRO A 54 2.92 0.95 -0.24
C PRO A 54 3.36 -0.45 -0.73
N TYR A 55 3.62 -1.36 0.21
CA TYR A 55 3.99 -2.74 -0.06
C TYR A 55 2.94 -3.75 0.40
N ILE A 56 1.81 -3.31 0.97
CA ILE A 56 0.76 -4.20 1.48
C ILE A 56 -0.53 -3.95 0.72
N THR A 57 -1.08 -5.02 0.17
CA THR A 57 -2.33 -5.01 -0.59
C THR A 57 -3.34 -5.93 0.05
N LYS A 58 -4.59 -5.47 0.15
CA LYS A 58 -5.76 -6.30 0.47
C LYS A 58 -6.67 -6.32 -0.73
N THR A 59 -6.89 -7.49 -1.30
CA THR A 59 -7.75 -7.64 -2.48
C THR A 59 -8.81 -8.68 -2.17
N PRO A 60 -10.11 -8.31 -2.21
CA PRO A 60 -11.19 -9.28 -2.08
C PRO A 60 -11.01 -10.44 -3.06
N GLY A 61 -11.01 -11.67 -2.54
CA GLY A 61 -10.80 -12.89 -3.33
C GLY A 61 -9.34 -13.39 -3.46
N ILE A 62 -8.34 -12.60 -3.05
CA ILE A 62 -6.95 -13.08 -2.92
C ILE A 62 -6.70 -13.43 -1.45
N CYS A 63 -6.29 -14.66 -1.18
CA CYS A 63 -6.04 -15.15 0.19
C CYS A 63 -7.21 -14.88 1.16
N GLY A 64 -8.46 -14.88 0.69
CA GLY A 64 -9.63 -14.58 1.52
C GLY A 64 -9.78 -13.12 1.93
N GLY A 65 -9.10 -12.18 1.27
CA GLY A 65 -9.09 -10.76 1.63
C GLY A 65 -8.06 -10.37 2.69
N LYS A 66 -7.19 -11.31 3.08
CA LYS A 66 -6.08 -11.08 4.02
C LYS A 66 -5.05 -10.09 3.47
N ALA A 67 -4.30 -9.47 4.37
CA ALA A 67 -3.17 -8.60 4.01
C ALA A 67 -2.02 -9.41 3.37
N VAL A 68 -1.62 -9.02 2.17
CA VAL A 68 -0.61 -9.71 1.35
C VAL A 68 0.48 -8.74 0.92
N ILE A 69 1.72 -9.21 0.85
CA ILE A 69 2.84 -8.41 0.31
C ILE A 69 2.63 -8.17 -1.18
N GLN A 70 2.63 -6.90 -1.58
CA GLN A 70 2.41 -6.45 -2.95
C GLN A 70 3.34 -7.17 -3.93
N GLY A 71 2.75 -7.66 -5.04
CA GLY A 71 3.47 -8.39 -6.08
C GLY A 71 3.72 -9.86 -5.73
N THR A 72 3.20 -10.34 -4.60
CA THR A 72 3.33 -11.74 -4.17
C THR A 72 1.98 -12.31 -3.74
N ARG A 73 1.98 -13.59 -3.33
CA ARG A 73 0.87 -14.23 -2.61
C ARG A 73 1.27 -14.62 -1.19
N ILE A 74 2.21 -13.89 -0.60
CA ILE A 74 2.69 -14.15 0.77
C ILE A 74 1.87 -13.29 1.74
N PRO A 75 1.08 -13.90 2.64
CA PRO A 75 0.36 -13.16 3.68
C PRO A 75 1.32 -12.49 4.66
N VAL A 76 0.94 -11.33 5.18
CA VAL A 76 1.70 -10.65 6.25
C VAL A 76 1.83 -11.56 7.47
N SER A 77 0.77 -12.30 7.82
CA SER A 77 0.74 -13.21 8.97
C SER A 77 1.82 -14.29 8.97
N ILE A 78 2.31 -14.71 7.80
CA ILE A 78 3.40 -15.68 7.66
C ILE A 78 4.72 -15.06 8.12
N LEU A 79 5.07 -13.86 7.61
CA LEU A 79 6.30 -13.17 7.99
C LEU A 79 6.33 -12.83 9.48
N ILE A 80 5.17 -12.42 10.02
CA ILE A 80 5.04 -12.13 11.45
C ILE A 80 5.22 -13.40 12.28
N GLY A 81 4.76 -14.56 11.81
CA GLY A 81 5.00 -15.83 12.49
C GLY A 81 6.47 -16.17 12.66
N HIS A 82 7.24 -16.07 11.58
CA HIS A 82 8.68 -16.28 11.65
C HIS A 82 9.37 -15.26 12.56
N TYR A 83 8.97 -13.99 12.46
CA TYR A 83 9.50 -12.94 13.33
C TYR A 83 9.21 -13.19 14.82
N GLN A 84 8.01 -13.66 15.16
CA GLN A 84 7.63 -14.04 16.52
C GLN A 84 8.39 -15.28 17.01
N ASN A 85 8.81 -16.17 16.10
CA ASN A 85 9.71 -17.29 16.41
C ASN A 85 11.18 -16.87 16.61
N GLN A 86 11.45 -15.56 16.67
CA GLN A 86 12.79 -14.98 16.88
C GLN A 86 13.76 -15.24 15.71
N GLU A 87 13.25 -15.57 14.52
CA GLU A 87 14.06 -15.61 13.31
C GLU A 87 14.47 -14.19 12.91
N THR A 88 15.71 -14.03 12.46
CA THR A 88 16.22 -12.74 11.98
C THR A 88 15.62 -12.39 10.62
N PRO A 89 15.49 -11.08 10.28
CA PRO A 89 15.00 -10.66 8.97
C PRO A 89 15.75 -11.34 7.80
N GLU A 90 17.05 -11.55 7.94
CA GLU A 90 17.90 -12.21 6.95
C GLU A 90 17.54 -13.69 6.77
N GLU A 91 17.31 -14.42 7.87
CA GLU A 91 16.89 -15.83 7.84
C GLU A 91 15.51 -15.98 7.21
N ILE A 92 14.58 -15.10 7.58
CA ILE A 92 13.23 -15.07 7.00
C ILE A 92 13.31 -14.82 5.50
N LEU A 93 14.06 -13.80 5.08
CA LEU A 93 14.20 -13.44 3.66
C LEU A 93 14.96 -14.51 2.86
N ALA A 94 15.81 -15.32 3.48
CA ALA A 94 16.41 -16.48 2.82
C ALA A 94 15.34 -17.50 2.37
N GLY A 95 14.24 -17.63 3.11
CA GLY A 95 13.07 -18.43 2.74
C GLY A 95 12.16 -17.77 1.70
N PHE A 96 12.26 -16.46 1.52
CA PHE A 96 11.44 -15.67 0.59
C PHE A 96 12.31 -14.78 -0.31
N PRO A 97 13.11 -15.33 -1.22
CA PRO A 97 14.08 -14.58 -2.03
C PRO A 97 13.45 -13.52 -2.95
N GLN A 98 12.15 -13.62 -3.23
CA GLN A 98 11.37 -12.64 -3.97
C GLN A 98 11.00 -11.39 -3.14
N LEU A 99 11.23 -11.41 -1.83
CA LEU A 99 10.94 -10.30 -0.94
C LEU A 99 12.18 -9.44 -0.73
N SER A 100 11.96 -8.13 -0.75
CA SER A 100 12.95 -7.15 -0.33
C SER A 100 12.83 -6.87 1.17
N LEU A 101 13.93 -6.41 1.76
CA LEU A 101 13.96 -5.96 3.15
C LEU A 101 12.97 -4.81 3.42
N ALA A 102 12.75 -3.94 2.44
CA ALA A 102 11.76 -2.87 2.51
C ALA A 102 10.32 -3.41 2.64
N GLN A 103 9.98 -4.45 1.88
CA GLN A 103 8.67 -5.12 1.98
C GLN A 103 8.50 -5.81 3.32
N PHE A 104 9.55 -6.44 3.86
CA PHE A 104 9.52 -7.05 5.19
C PHE A 104 9.22 -6.03 6.30
N TYR A 105 9.95 -4.90 6.32
CA TYR A 105 9.70 -3.85 7.31
C TYR A 105 8.32 -3.19 7.16
N ALA A 106 7.82 -3.07 5.93
CA ALA A 106 6.45 -2.62 5.72
C ALA A 106 5.41 -3.62 6.28
N ALA A 107 5.68 -4.93 6.18
CA ALA A 107 4.84 -5.95 6.80
C ALA A 107 4.82 -5.84 8.33
N LEU A 108 5.98 -5.61 8.95
CA LEU A 108 6.07 -5.34 10.39
C LEU A 108 5.31 -4.07 10.79
N SER A 109 5.48 -2.99 10.02
CA SER A 109 4.76 -1.74 10.29
C SER A 109 3.25 -1.94 10.20
N TYR A 110 2.77 -2.66 9.19
CA TYR A 110 1.35 -3.00 9.04
C TYR A 110 0.85 -3.85 10.20
N TYR A 111 1.64 -4.84 10.63
CA TYR A 111 1.29 -5.69 11.77
C TYR A 111 1.06 -4.88 13.04
N TYR A 112 1.99 -3.99 13.42
CA TYR A 112 1.87 -3.23 14.66
C TYR A 112 0.65 -2.29 14.70
N GLU A 113 0.17 -1.83 13.54
CA GLU A 113 -1.06 -1.06 13.42
C GLU A 113 -2.33 -1.93 13.39
N ASN A 114 -2.23 -3.21 13.02
CA ASN A 114 -3.36 -4.10 12.77
C ASN A 114 -3.20 -5.46 13.48
N GLN A 115 -2.61 -5.48 14.69
CA GLN A 115 -2.22 -6.73 15.37
C GLN A 115 -3.39 -7.71 15.52
N SER A 116 -4.54 -7.21 15.97
CA SER A 116 -5.74 -8.04 16.15
C SER A 116 -6.23 -8.71 14.86
N GLU A 117 -6.13 -8.03 13.71
CA GLU A 117 -6.46 -8.64 12.40
C GLU A 117 -5.51 -9.79 12.08
N ILE A 118 -4.21 -9.52 12.19
CA ILE A 118 -3.16 -10.46 11.78
C ILE A 118 -3.05 -11.65 12.73
N ASP A 119 -3.26 -11.45 14.03
CA ASP A 119 -3.24 -12.53 15.02
C ASP A 119 -4.43 -13.48 14.79
N SER A 120 -5.64 -12.96 14.54
CA SER A 120 -6.80 -13.79 14.18
C SER A 120 -6.60 -14.55 12.86
N ASP A 121 -5.88 -13.97 11.90
CA ASP A 121 -5.54 -14.62 10.64
C ASP A 121 -4.63 -15.85 10.79
N ARG A 122 -3.90 -15.97 11.92
CA ARG A 122 -2.99 -17.07 12.26
C ARG A 122 -3.69 -18.23 12.99
N GLU A 123 -4.82 -17.97 13.65
CA GLU A 123 -5.55 -19.00 14.42
C GLU A 123 -6.39 -19.94 13.54
N ILE A 124 -6.56 -19.61 12.26
CA ILE A 124 -7.27 -20.45 11.29
C ILE A 124 -6.23 -21.25 10.49
N GLU A 125 -5.81 -22.39 11.05
CA GLU A 125 -5.04 -23.44 10.35
C GLU A 125 -5.93 -24.68 10.10
#